data_AF-A0AAQ3TMW7-F1
#
_entry.id   AF-A0AAQ3TMW7-F1
#
_cell.length_a   1.000
_cell.length_b   1.000
_cell.length_c   1.000
_cell.angle_alpha   90.00
_cell.angle_beta   90.00
_cell.angle_gamma   90.00
#
_symmetry.space_group_name_H-M   'P 1'
#
loop_
_entity.id
_entity.type
_entity.pdbx_description
1 polymer ?
#
loop_
_entity_poly.entity_id
_entity_poly.type
_entity_poly.pdbx_seq_one_letter_code
_entity_poly.pdbx_strand_id
1 'polypeptide(L)'
;MAILLLAVVAIAPGLAAAGSSSLINATCAALTTTQPLDFCVGVLSADQAAASATDVREVAAAAINIAASKATSTLRDIGNLTYDLNTCHRQYSNMVQLLADALVDFHAGRFENASHETANATNTPPGCSILLFEGNARKDPIDQENNENESLVDLANGIAPLLFPK
;
A
#
# COMPACT_ATOMS: atom_id res chain seq x y z
N MET A 1 2.47 -53.99 37.43
CA MET A 1 1.14 -54.31 36.87
C MET A 1 0.71 -53.10 36.05
N ALA A 2 0.92 -53.13 34.72
CA ALA A 2 -0.07 -53.43 33.67
C ALA A 2 -1.18 -52.34 33.64
N ILE A 3 -1.51 -51.69 32.52
CA ILE A 3 -1.94 -52.25 31.22
C ILE A 3 -1.75 -51.19 30.10
N LEU A 4 -1.31 -51.65 28.91
CA LEU A 4 -1.38 -50.94 27.62
C LEU A 4 -2.82 -50.81 27.11
N LEU A 5 -3.17 -49.69 26.47
CA LEU A 5 -4.21 -49.65 25.43
C LEU A 5 -3.76 -48.76 24.26
N LEU A 6 -3.55 -49.40 23.10
CA LEU A 6 -3.31 -48.76 21.80
C LEU A 6 -4.61 -48.13 21.28
N ALA A 7 -4.53 -46.89 20.78
CA ALA A 7 -5.53 -46.31 19.91
C ALA A 7 -4.94 -46.16 18.49
N VAL A 8 -5.41 -47.01 17.58
CA VAL A 8 -5.12 -46.96 16.15
C VAL A 8 -5.93 -45.81 15.56
N VAL A 9 -5.27 -44.73 15.12
CA VAL A 9 -5.92 -43.69 14.31
C VAL A 9 -6.01 -44.21 12.89
N ALA A 10 -7.23 -44.56 12.48
CA ALA A 10 -7.54 -44.87 11.09
C ALA A 10 -7.37 -43.59 10.25
N ILE A 11 -6.37 -43.57 9.38
CA ILE A 11 -6.22 -42.55 8.35
C ILE A 11 -7.26 -42.87 7.28
N ALA A 12 -8.36 -42.11 7.25
CA ALA A 12 -9.31 -42.19 6.15
C ALA A 12 -8.59 -41.81 4.84
N PRO A 13 -8.82 -42.52 3.72
CA PRO A 13 -8.22 -42.18 2.46
C PRO A 13 -8.74 -40.82 2.00
N GLY A 14 -7.82 -39.88 1.74
CA GLY A 14 -8.12 -38.64 1.06
C GLY A 14 -8.61 -38.94 -0.35
N LEU A 15 -9.93 -38.93 -0.54
CA LEU A 15 -10.59 -38.96 -1.84
C LEU A 15 -11.64 -37.85 -1.88
N ALA A 16 -11.25 -36.69 -2.39
CA ALA A 16 -12.03 -35.79 -3.24
C ALA A 16 -11.26 -34.48 -3.49
N ALA A 17 -10.25 -34.51 -4.35
CA ALA A 17 -9.67 -33.30 -4.95
C ALA A 17 -9.47 -33.42 -6.47
N ALA A 18 -10.10 -34.44 -7.09
CA ALA A 18 -9.98 -34.71 -8.53
C ALA A 18 -11.14 -34.14 -9.36
N GLY A 19 -12.23 -33.67 -8.73
CA GLY A 19 -13.41 -33.12 -9.42
C GLY A 19 -13.40 -31.61 -9.62
N SER A 20 -12.73 -30.86 -8.73
CA SER A 20 -12.73 -29.40 -8.76
C SER A 20 -11.73 -28.80 -9.74
N SER A 21 -10.58 -29.45 -9.96
CA SER A 21 -9.61 -29.00 -10.97
C SER A 21 -10.15 -29.14 -12.40
N SER A 22 -10.96 -30.17 -12.69
CA SER A 22 -11.57 -30.35 -14.02
C SER A 22 -12.70 -29.36 -14.27
N LEU A 23 -13.53 -29.06 -13.25
CA LEU A 23 -14.60 -28.06 -13.32
C LEU A 23 -14.04 -26.64 -13.50
N ILE A 24 -13.03 -26.24 -12.73
CA ILE A 24 -12.36 -24.94 -12.88
C ILE A 24 -11.76 -24.81 -14.27
N ASN A 25 -11.02 -25.82 -14.74
CA ASN A 25 -10.39 -25.77 -16.06
C ASN A 25 -11.43 -25.68 -17.20
N ALA A 26 -12.52 -26.45 -17.12
CA ALA A 26 -13.62 -26.37 -18.08
C ALA A 26 -14.32 -24.99 -18.06
N THR A 27 -14.55 -24.44 -16.87
CA THR A 27 -15.16 -23.11 -16.70
C THR A 27 -14.26 -22.02 -17.30
N CYS A 28 -12.97 -22.04 -16.98
CA CYS A 28 -12.01 -21.06 -17.48
C CYS A 28 -11.77 -21.19 -18.99
N ALA A 29 -11.74 -22.40 -19.54
CA ALA A 29 -11.62 -22.63 -20.97
C ALA A 29 -12.82 -22.07 -21.75
N ALA A 30 -14.00 -21.97 -21.15
CA ALA A 30 -15.19 -21.38 -21.77
C ALA A 30 -15.13 -19.85 -21.86
N LEU A 31 -14.26 -19.17 -21.10
CA LEU A 31 -14.14 -17.70 -21.05
C LEU A 31 -13.33 -17.09 -22.21
N THR A 32 -13.24 -17.80 -23.35
CA THR A 32 -12.32 -17.67 -24.51
C THR A 32 -11.91 -16.27 -25.03
N THR A 33 -12.45 -15.16 -24.52
CA THR A 33 -12.09 -13.79 -24.90
C THR A 33 -11.89 -12.80 -23.74
N THR A 34 -12.15 -13.18 -22.48
CA THR A 34 -12.29 -12.19 -21.38
C THR A 34 -11.13 -12.20 -20.39
N GLN A 35 -10.48 -13.33 -20.15
CA GLN A 35 -9.39 -13.46 -19.19
C GLN A 35 -8.36 -14.52 -19.65
N PRO A 36 -7.06 -14.33 -19.39
CA PRO A 36 -6.06 -15.38 -19.57
C PRO A 36 -6.43 -16.65 -18.80
N LEU A 37 -6.27 -17.83 -19.42
CA LEU A 37 -6.65 -19.12 -18.83
C LEU A 37 -5.91 -19.37 -17.51
N ASP A 38 -4.62 -19.06 -17.48
CA ASP A 38 -3.75 -19.15 -16.31
C ASP A 38 -4.19 -18.23 -15.17
N PHE A 39 -4.61 -17.01 -15.48
CA PHE A 39 -5.18 -16.09 -14.49
C PHE A 39 -6.47 -16.68 -13.87
N CYS A 40 -7.42 -17.13 -14.70
CA CYS A 40 -8.68 -17.69 -14.22
C CYS A 40 -8.47 -18.92 -13.34
N VAL A 41 -7.68 -19.88 -13.84
CA VAL A 41 -7.39 -21.12 -13.10
C VAL A 41 -6.62 -20.78 -11.81
N GLY A 42 -5.64 -19.88 -11.87
CA GLY A 42 -4.87 -19.47 -10.69
C GLY A 42 -5.72 -18.84 -9.60
N VAL A 43 -6.61 -17.90 -9.97
CA VAL A 43 -7.51 -17.24 -9.02
C VAL A 43 -8.47 -18.24 -8.37
N LEU A 44 -9.15 -19.06 -9.17
CA LEU A 44 -10.16 -19.99 -8.66
C LEU A 44 -9.53 -21.16 -7.88
N SER A 45 -8.34 -21.64 -8.28
CA SER A 45 -7.69 -22.76 -7.57
C SER A 45 -7.11 -22.33 -6.22
N ALA A 46 -6.81 -21.04 -6.03
CA ALA A 46 -6.32 -20.51 -4.76
C ALA A 46 -7.44 -20.26 -3.74
N ASP A 47 -8.69 -20.20 -4.18
CA ASP A 47 -9.85 -19.99 -3.31
C ASP A 47 -10.46 -21.33 -2.90
N GLN A 48 -10.65 -21.52 -1.59
CA GLN A 48 -11.15 -22.78 -1.06
C GLN A 48 -12.58 -23.10 -1.52
N ALA A 49 -13.46 -22.09 -1.65
CA ALA A 49 -14.85 -22.31 -2.03
C ALA A 49 -14.97 -22.65 -3.52
N ALA A 50 -14.20 -21.99 -4.38
CA ALA A 50 -14.07 -22.36 -5.79
C ALA A 50 -13.44 -23.75 -5.94
N ALA A 51 -12.39 -24.08 -5.18
CA ALA A 51 -11.73 -25.37 -5.22
C ALA A 51 -12.56 -26.53 -4.62
N SER A 52 -13.63 -26.25 -3.87
CA SER A 52 -14.58 -27.27 -3.40
C SER A 52 -15.91 -27.26 -4.17
N ALA A 53 -16.06 -26.38 -5.16
CA ALA A 53 -17.27 -26.24 -5.94
C ALA A 53 -17.58 -27.53 -6.72
N THR A 54 -18.87 -27.88 -6.74
CA THR A 54 -19.41 -29.06 -7.43
C THR A 54 -20.13 -28.70 -8.73
N ASP A 55 -20.48 -27.43 -8.91
CA ASP A 55 -21.06 -26.92 -10.15
C ASP A 55 -20.58 -25.50 -10.52
N VAL A 56 -20.92 -25.06 -11.74
CA VAL A 56 -20.51 -23.74 -12.27
C VAL A 56 -21.14 -22.57 -11.50
N ARG A 57 -22.31 -22.77 -10.86
CA ARG A 57 -22.96 -21.72 -10.07
C ARG A 57 -22.15 -21.43 -8.80
N GLU A 58 -21.64 -22.46 -8.15
CA GLU A 58 -20.76 -22.34 -6.98
C GLU A 58 -19.42 -21.69 -7.37
N VAL A 59 -18.83 -22.08 -8.51
CA VAL A 59 -17.62 -21.41 -9.06
C VAL A 59 -17.88 -19.92 -9.33
N ALA A 60 -19.03 -19.58 -9.93
CA ALA A 60 -19.40 -18.19 -10.21
C ALA A 60 -19.62 -17.39 -8.91
N ALA A 61 -20.27 -17.97 -7.90
CA ALA A 61 -20.45 -17.33 -6.60
C ALA A 61 -19.10 -17.07 -5.91
N ALA A 62 -18.19 -18.04 -5.96
CA ALA A 62 -16.82 -17.88 -5.44
C ALA A 62 -16.07 -16.76 -6.19
N ALA A 63 -16.12 -16.74 -7.53
CA ALA A 63 -15.51 -15.69 -8.34
C ALA A 63 -16.03 -14.28 -7.98
N ILE A 64 -17.34 -14.14 -7.78
CA ILE A 64 -17.96 -12.88 -7.35
C ILE A 64 -17.46 -12.47 -5.96
N ASN A 65 -17.38 -13.41 -5.01
CA ASN A 65 -16.89 -13.14 -3.66
C ASN A 65 -15.41 -12.74 -3.65
N ILE A 66 -14.58 -13.39 -4.47
CA ILE A 66 -13.16 -13.01 -4.65
C ILE A 66 -13.07 -11.58 -5.18
N ALA A 67 -13.84 -11.25 -6.23
CA ALA A 67 -13.86 -9.91 -6.80
C ALA A 67 -14.33 -8.85 -5.78
N ALA A 68 -15.40 -9.13 -5.03
CA ALA A 68 -15.91 -8.24 -3.99
C ALA A 68 -14.90 -8.04 -2.85
N SER A 69 -14.24 -9.12 -2.41
CA SER A 69 -13.18 -9.06 -1.40
C SER A 69 -12.00 -8.22 -1.88
N LYS A 70 -11.55 -8.42 -3.13
CA LYS A 70 -10.46 -7.64 -3.71
C LYS A 70 -10.84 -6.16 -3.84
N ALA A 71 -12.04 -5.85 -4.32
CA ALA A 71 -12.55 -4.48 -4.42
C ALA A 71 -12.61 -3.80 -3.04
N THR A 72 -13.08 -4.52 -2.02
CA THR A 72 -13.13 -4.02 -0.64
C THR A 72 -11.73 -3.74 -0.10
N SER A 73 -10.76 -4.63 -0.34
CA SER A 73 -9.38 -4.39 0.05
C SER A 73 -8.77 -3.19 -0.67
N THR A 74 -9.02 -3.05 -1.98
CA THR A 74 -8.55 -1.89 -2.76
C THR A 74 -9.15 -0.59 -2.24
N LEU A 75 -10.44 -0.56 -1.90
CA LEU A 75 -11.09 0.61 -1.32
C LEU A 75 -10.44 1.01 0.02
N ARG A 76 -10.12 0.03 0.87
CA ARG A 76 -9.39 0.26 2.12
C ARG A 76 -8.00 0.84 1.87
N ASP A 77 -7.26 0.32 0.89
CA ASP A 77 -5.94 0.85 0.52
C ASP A 77 -6.04 2.30 0.01
N ILE A 78 -7.05 2.62 -0.81
CA ILE A 78 -7.33 3.98 -1.27
C ILE A 78 -7.63 4.91 -0.08
N GLY A 79 -8.46 4.45 0.86
CA GLY A 79 -8.80 5.22 2.07
C GLY A 79 -7.57 5.53 2.92
N ASN A 80 -6.72 4.54 3.14
CA ASN A 80 -5.45 4.71 3.86
C ASN A 80 -4.52 5.69 3.13
N LEU A 81 -4.32 5.52 1.82
CA LEU A 81 -3.48 6.41 1.03
C LEU A 81 -4.01 7.86 1.05
N THR A 82 -5.32 8.03 0.94
CA THR A 82 -5.95 9.37 1.00
C THR A 82 -5.74 10.02 2.37
N TYR A 83 -5.81 9.25 3.45
CA TYR A 83 -5.54 9.74 4.80
C TYR A 83 -4.08 10.22 4.94
N ASP A 84 -3.13 9.41 4.49
CA ASP A 84 -1.69 9.72 4.54
C ASP A 84 -1.37 10.94 3.65
N LEU A 85 -1.90 10.99 2.43
CA LEU A 85 -1.76 12.12 1.51
C LEU A 85 -2.35 13.42 2.06
N ASN A 86 -3.49 13.36 2.76
CA ASN A 86 -4.06 14.55 3.41
C ASN A 86 -3.18 15.07 4.55
N THR A 87 -2.47 14.18 5.24
CA THR A 87 -1.49 14.57 6.25
C THR A 87 -0.28 15.24 5.59
N CYS A 88 0.22 14.65 4.51
CA CYS A 88 1.27 15.24 3.69
C CYS A 88 0.90 16.61 3.14
N HIS A 89 -0.31 16.76 2.60
CA HIS A 89 -0.82 18.03 2.12
C HIS A 89 -0.76 19.13 3.19
N ARG A 90 -1.12 18.81 4.45
CA ARG A 90 -0.99 19.77 5.56
C ARG A 90 0.47 20.11 5.88
N GLN A 91 1.36 19.13 5.86
CA GLN A 91 2.79 19.36 6.09
C GLN A 91 3.38 20.25 4.99
N TYR A 92 3.10 19.96 3.72
CA TYR A 92 3.51 20.80 2.59
C TYR A 92 2.90 22.20 2.62
N SER A 93 1.64 22.34 3.03
CA SER A 93 1.03 23.66 3.23
C SER A 93 1.80 24.48 4.28
N ASN A 94 2.21 23.83 5.37
CA ASN A 94 3.05 24.46 6.39
C ASN A 94 4.48 24.78 5.87
N MET A 95 5.08 23.88 5.09
CA MET A 95 6.38 24.10 4.44
C MET A 95 6.35 25.33 3.52
N VAL A 96 5.30 25.46 2.69
CA VAL A 96 5.11 26.63 1.81
C VAL A 96 5.02 27.91 2.64
N GLN A 97 4.30 27.89 3.77
CA GLN A 97 4.21 29.05 4.64
C GLN A 97 5.56 29.41 5.29
N LEU A 98 6.28 28.42 5.83
CA LEU A 98 7.61 28.62 6.40
C LEU A 98 8.59 29.25 5.39
N LEU A 99 8.58 28.80 4.14
CA LEU A 99 9.44 29.35 3.09
C LEU A 99 9.02 30.76 2.67
N ALA A 100 7.72 31.07 2.70
CA ALA A 100 7.22 32.42 2.43
C ALA A 100 7.63 33.39 3.56
N ASP A 101 7.49 32.96 4.82
CA ASP A 101 7.91 33.73 5.99
C ASP A 101 9.44 33.95 5.96
N ALA A 102 10.21 32.92 5.59
CA ALA A 102 11.66 33.00 5.42
C ALA A 102 12.07 34.08 4.41
N LEU A 103 11.34 34.21 3.30
CA LEU A 103 11.57 35.26 2.31
C LEU A 103 11.23 36.65 2.86
N VAL A 104 10.14 36.79 3.62
CA VAL A 104 9.76 38.05 4.27
C VAL A 104 10.86 38.50 5.24
N ASP A 105 11.35 37.58 6.07
CA ASP A 105 12.40 37.85 7.05
C ASP A 105 13.74 38.14 6.38
N PHE A 106 14.08 37.40 5.32
CA PHE A 106 15.26 37.67 4.50
C PHE A 106 15.25 39.08 3.90
N HIS A 107 14.14 39.48 3.27
CA HIS A 107 14.02 40.81 2.67
C HIS A 107 14.02 41.95 3.69
N ALA A 108 13.64 41.67 4.94
CA ALA A 108 13.71 42.62 6.04
C ALA A 108 15.07 42.63 6.77
N GLY A 109 16.05 41.83 6.32
CA GLY A 109 17.37 41.72 6.94
C GLY A 109 17.40 40.90 8.23
N ARG A 110 16.32 40.16 8.55
CA ARG A 110 16.21 39.25 9.70
C ARG A 110 16.75 37.86 9.34
N PHE A 111 18.03 37.78 9.00
CA PHE A 111 18.61 36.57 8.43
C PHE A 111 18.60 35.34 9.37
N GLU A 112 18.72 35.55 10.68
CA GLU A 112 18.62 34.47 11.67
C GLU A 112 17.24 33.81 11.65
N ASN A 113 16.18 34.63 11.63
CA ASN A 113 14.81 34.14 11.52
C ASN A 113 14.57 33.40 10.20
N ALA A 114 15.01 33.99 9.08
CA ALA A 114 14.88 33.38 7.76
C ALA A 114 15.57 32.00 7.71
N SER A 115 16.73 31.87 8.33
CA SER A 115 17.43 30.58 8.44
C SER A 115 16.69 29.60 9.34
N HIS A 116 16.13 30.04 10.45
CA HIS A 116 15.34 29.18 11.35
C HIS A 116 14.07 28.66 10.65
N GLU A 117 13.35 29.51 9.91
CA GLU A 117 12.16 29.14 9.15
C GLU A 117 12.50 28.15 8.02
N THR A 118 13.60 28.39 7.31
CA THR A 118 14.11 27.46 6.28
C THR A 118 14.52 26.11 6.89
N ALA A 119 15.18 26.10 8.04
CA ALA A 119 15.55 24.87 8.74
C ALA A 119 14.33 24.06 9.19
N ASN A 120 13.25 24.71 9.60
CA ASN A 120 12.02 24.02 9.99
C ASN A 120 11.30 23.38 8.80
N ALA A 121 11.50 23.90 7.60
CA ALA A 121 10.91 23.35 6.37
C ALA A 121 11.52 22.00 5.95
N THR A 122 12.76 21.68 6.37
CA THR A 122 13.49 20.47 5.93
C THR A 122 12.86 19.15 6.36
N ASN A 123 12.10 19.14 7.46
CA ASN A 123 11.48 17.92 7.97
C ASN A 123 10.27 17.45 7.16
N THR A 124 9.71 18.31 6.29
CA THR A 124 8.46 18.02 5.59
C THR A 124 8.61 16.88 4.56
N PRO A 125 9.55 16.95 3.59
CA PRO A 125 9.66 15.90 2.59
C PRO A 125 9.97 14.49 3.14
N PRO A 126 10.99 14.28 4.01
CA PRO A 126 11.26 12.95 4.55
C PRO A 126 10.16 12.48 5.51
N GLY A 127 9.50 13.39 6.23
CA GLY A 127 8.34 13.07 7.05
C GLY A 127 7.18 12.52 6.22
N CYS A 128 6.98 13.05 5.01
CA CYS A 128 6.00 12.56 4.07
C CYS A 128 6.32 11.18 3.49
N SER A 129 7.56 10.98 3.04
CA SER A 129 8.01 9.68 2.53
C SER A 129 7.89 8.58 3.59
N ILE A 130 8.29 8.85 4.83
CA ILE A 130 8.13 7.91 5.95
C ILE A 130 6.65 7.58 6.16
N LEU A 131 5.79 8.60 6.21
CA LEU A 131 4.36 8.39 6.43
C LEU A 131 3.73 7.51 5.33
N LEU A 132 4.07 7.76 4.06
CA LEU A 132 3.51 7.04 2.93
C LEU A 132 4.07 5.62 2.77
N PHE A 133 5.33 5.41 3.16
CA PHE A 133 6.00 4.12 3.11
C PHE A 133 5.63 3.22 4.30
N GLU A 134 5.61 3.77 5.51
CA GLU A 134 5.27 3.04 6.73
C GLU A 134 3.76 3.01 7.02
N GLY A 135 3.00 3.87 6.34
CA GLY A 135 1.55 3.95 6.43
C GLY A 135 0.85 2.67 5.99
N ASN A 136 -0.46 2.59 6.27
CA ASN A 136 -1.21 1.35 6.05
C ASN A 136 -1.30 0.95 4.56
N ALA A 137 -1.21 1.92 3.65
CA ALA A 137 -1.19 1.65 2.21
C ALA A 137 0.17 1.18 1.70
N ARG A 138 1.28 1.52 2.40
CA ARG A 138 2.67 1.25 2.02
C ARG A 138 2.99 1.62 0.58
N LYS A 139 2.58 2.82 0.18
CA LYS A 139 2.67 3.34 -1.17
C LYS A 139 2.99 4.82 -1.09
N ASP A 140 4.13 5.21 -1.67
CA ASP A 140 4.49 6.60 -1.86
C ASP A 140 4.32 6.99 -3.34
N PRO A 141 3.19 7.62 -3.71
CA PRO A 141 2.97 8.11 -5.07
C PRO A 141 3.68 9.44 -5.36
N ILE A 142 4.33 10.06 -4.38
CA ILE A 142 5.02 11.36 -4.49
C ILE A 142 6.49 11.28 -4.07
N ASP A 143 7.10 10.09 -4.11
CA ASP A 143 8.48 9.85 -3.68
C ASP A 143 9.46 10.73 -4.45
N GLN A 144 9.27 10.86 -5.77
CA GLN A 144 10.11 11.73 -6.59
C GLN A 144 10.01 13.19 -6.13
N GLU A 145 8.79 13.70 -5.95
CA GLU A 145 8.55 15.07 -5.49
C GLU A 145 9.11 15.31 -4.09
N ASN A 146 9.03 14.33 -3.18
CA ASN A 146 9.63 14.42 -1.85
C ASN A 146 11.16 14.55 -1.94
N ASN A 147 11.83 13.70 -2.72
CA ASN A 147 13.27 13.75 -2.91
C ASN A 147 13.75 15.08 -3.54
N GLU A 148 12.99 15.60 -4.51
CA GLU A 148 13.27 16.90 -5.14
C GLU A 148 13.12 18.06 -4.14
N ASN A 149 12.03 18.07 -3.35
CA ASN A 149 11.81 19.11 -2.34
C ASN A 149 12.83 19.04 -1.20
N GLU A 150 13.24 17.85 -0.77
CA GLU A 150 14.31 17.64 0.22
C GLU A 150 15.61 18.28 -0.25
N SER A 151 16.03 17.97 -1.48
CA SER A 151 17.24 18.52 -2.08
C SER A 151 17.22 20.06 -2.16
N LEU A 152 16.07 20.63 -2.51
CA LEU A 152 15.90 22.09 -2.65
C LEU A 152 15.88 22.81 -1.30
N VAL A 153 15.16 22.27 -0.31
CA VAL A 153 15.09 22.89 1.01
C VAL A 153 16.40 22.75 1.77
N ASP A 154 17.12 21.65 1.60
CA ASP A 154 18.46 21.47 2.16
C ASP A 154 19.47 22.45 1.55
N LEU A 155 19.39 22.69 0.24
CA LEU A 155 20.20 23.72 -0.42
C LEU A 155 19.92 25.10 0.18
N ALA A 156 18.64 25.48 0.33
CA ALA A 156 18.27 26.76 0.94
C ALA A 156 18.75 26.86 2.40
N ASN A 157 18.57 25.79 3.18
CA ASN A 157 19.01 25.70 4.58
C ASN A 157 20.54 25.76 4.72
N GLY A 158 21.30 25.26 3.73
CA GLY A 158 22.75 25.38 3.70
C GLY A 158 23.24 26.79 3.35
N ILE A 159 22.48 27.55 2.56
CA ILE A 159 22.84 28.90 2.11
C ILE A 159 22.42 29.98 3.13
N ALA A 160 21.23 29.87 3.72
CA ALA A 160 20.68 30.91 4.61
C ALA A 160 21.62 31.31 5.78
N PRO A 161 22.31 30.39 6.47
CA PRO A 161 23.27 30.71 7.53
C PRO A 161 24.50 31.50 7.07
N LEU A 162 24.82 31.53 5.77
CA LEU A 162 26.00 32.24 5.27
C LEU A 162 25.85 33.77 5.33
N LEU A 163 24.64 34.25 5.60
CA LEU A 163 24.27 35.67 5.57
C LEU A 163 24.39 36.36 6.94
N PHE A 164 24.55 35.58 8.01
CA PHE A 164 24.81 36.10 9.35
C PHE A 164 25.96 35.30 9.97
N PRO A 165 27.17 35.89 10.12
CA PRO A 165 28.27 35.20 10.76
C PRO A 165 27.90 34.86 12.21
N LYS A 166 28.28 33.65 12.62
CA LYS A 166 28.19 33.19 14.02
C LYS A 166 28.97 34.09 14.98
#